data_AF-C5NVA3-F1
#
_entry.id   AF-C5NVA3-F1
#
_cell.length_a   1.000
_cell.length_b   1.000
_cell.length_c   1.000
_cell.angle_alpha   90.00
_cell.angle_beta   90.00
_cell.angle_gamma   90.00
#
_symmetry.space_group_name_H-M   'P 1'
#
loop_
_entity.id
_entity.type
_entity.pdbx_description
1 polymer ?
#
loop_
_entity_poly.entity_id
_entity_poly.type
_entity_poly.pdbx_seq_one_letter_code
_entity_poly.pdbx_strand_id
1 'polypeptide(L)'
;MYVPGDGNDSLKEPILQTTNNSKYLEYGINNKPAPFIGAVFMDFENKPGLDQSDVKWVFGHARAGIEEKKITLDTRVFNNMNWFAKKDYFDSHRVVVMETPERKYYYEVTGVKVVHEDTNLYQIPTTADKKDEFISLFKNGSRNWLENTKISGEDNMTVFATCRLDDVSLRTLVLARQIPDKELKEFLEKNKELLNS
;
A
#
# COMPACT_ATOMS: atom_id res chain seq x y z
N MET A 1 8.39 -4.94 0.38
CA MET A 1 7.09 -5.03 -0.30
C MET A 1 7.28 -4.81 -1.79
N TYR A 2 6.42 -5.38 -2.62
CA TYR A 2 6.42 -5.18 -4.08
C TYR A 2 5.05 -5.51 -4.67
N VAL A 3 4.83 -5.12 -5.93
CA VAL A 3 3.62 -5.40 -6.72
C VAL A 3 4.00 -6.35 -7.86
N PRO A 4 3.59 -7.62 -7.83
CA PRO A 4 3.81 -8.55 -8.93
C PRO A 4 3.15 -8.05 -10.22
N GLY A 5 3.73 -8.37 -11.38
CA GLY A 5 3.24 -7.90 -12.69
C GLY A 5 3.91 -6.62 -13.21
N ASP A 6 4.61 -5.87 -12.36
CA ASP A 6 5.43 -4.72 -12.78
C ASP A 6 6.74 -5.15 -13.52
N GLY A 7 6.95 -6.45 -13.73
CA GLY A 7 8.12 -7.04 -14.40
C GLY A 7 9.41 -6.95 -13.58
N ASN A 8 10.57 -7.07 -14.24
CA ASN A 8 11.90 -7.00 -13.60
C ASN A 8 12.18 -5.65 -12.92
N ASP A 9 11.39 -4.62 -13.22
CA ASP A 9 11.47 -3.28 -12.64
C ASP A 9 10.57 -3.11 -11.39
N SER A 10 9.91 -4.18 -10.95
CA SER A 10 9.14 -4.22 -9.70
C SER A 10 10.06 -3.96 -8.51
N LEU A 11 10.06 -2.72 -8.02
CA LEU A 11 10.91 -2.31 -6.91
C LEU A 11 10.46 -2.95 -5.60
N LYS A 12 11.43 -3.58 -4.93
CA LYS A 12 11.26 -4.19 -3.60
C LYS A 12 11.67 -3.18 -2.54
N GLU A 13 10.68 -2.59 -1.89
CA GLU A 13 10.91 -1.57 -0.88
C GLU A 13 10.85 -2.14 0.54
N PRO A 14 11.86 -1.94 1.39
CA PRO A 14 11.74 -2.26 2.80
C PRO A 14 10.71 -1.34 3.47
N ILE A 15 9.93 -1.87 4.40
CA ILE A 15 9.00 -1.07 5.21
C ILE A 15 9.69 -0.79 6.54
N LEU A 16 9.94 0.48 6.82
CA LEU A 16 10.55 0.91 8.07
C LEU A 16 9.48 1.36 9.06
N GLN A 17 9.85 1.48 10.33
CA GLN A 17 8.98 2.06 11.35
C GLN A 17 9.85 2.81 12.36
N THR A 18 9.33 3.92 12.89
CA THR A 18 10.02 4.72 13.90
C THR A 18 8.98 5.34 14.83
N THR A 19 9.39 6.25 15.71
CA THR A 19 8.55 6.82 16.77
C THR A 19 7.75 8.06 16.31
N ASN A 20 7.77 8.37 15.02
CA ASN A 20 6.99 9.44 14.40
C ASN A 20 6.78 9.16 12.90
N ASN A 21 5.87 9.89 12.26
CA ASN A 21 5.58 9.78 10.82
C ASN A 21 6.39 10.76 9.94
N SER A 22 7.34 11.52 10.49
CA SER A 22 8.10 12.54 9.74
C SER A 22 9.50 12.07 9.30
N LYS A 23 10.18 11.24 10.10
CA LYS A 23 11.57 10.85 9.86
C LYS A 23 11.78 10.25 8.46
N TYR A 24 10.97 9.28 8.06
CA TYR A 24 11.17 8.59 6.77
C TYR A 24 10.52 9.31 5.57
N LEU A 25 9.92 10.48 5.79
CA LEU A 25 9.66 11.43 4.71
C LEU A 25 10.93 12.16 4.29
N GLU A 26 11.86 12.40 5.23
CA GLU A 26 13.06 13.21 4.99
C GLU A 26 14.35 12.39 4.86
N TYR A 27 14.33 11.13 5.29
CA TYR A 27 15.52 10.26 5.34
C TYR A 27 15.26 8.93 4.64
N GLY A 28 16.28 8.43 3.94
CA GLY A 28 16.24 7.11 3.30
C GLY A 28 16.60 5.96 4.24
N ILE A 29 16.64 4.74 3.69
CA ILE A 29 16.88 3.48 4.44
C ILE A 29 18.20 3.44 5.21
N ASN A 30 19.22 4.16 4.72
CA ASN A 30 20.55 4.26 5.34
C ASN A 30 20.65 5.41 6.36
N ASN A 31 19.51 5.97 6.78
CA ASN A 31 19.41 7.12 7.68
C ASN A 31 20.19 8.35 7.17
N LYS A 32 20.30 8.50 5.84
CA LYS A 32 20.85 9.67 5.17
C LYS A 32 19.70 10.59 4.71
N PRO A 33 19.87 11.92 4.77
CA PRO A 33 18.89 12.85 4.22
C PRO A 33 18.57 12.51 2.76
N ALA A 34 17.29 12.42 2.46
CA ALA A 34 16.76 12.07 1.16
C ALA A 34 15.35 12.67 0.99
N PRO A 35 15.17 14.00 1.13
CA PRO A 35 13.84 14.62 1.28
C PRO A 35 12.89 14.45 0.08
N PHE A 36 13.42 14.08 -1.08
CA PHE A 36 12.61 13.88 -2.28
C PHE A 36 12.13 12.43 -2.45
N ILE A 37 12.87 11.45 -1.92
CA ILE A 37 12.55 10.02 -2.06
C ILE A 37 12.12 9.40 -0.74
N GLY A 38 12.73 9.79 0.39
CA GLY A 38 12.50 9.21 1.71
C GLY A 38 12.70 7.69 1.72
N ALA A 39 11.85 7.00 2.48
CA ALA A 39 11.69 5.56 2.48
C ALA A 39 10.20 5.19 2.61
N VAL A 40 9.86 3.93 2.33
CA VAL A 40 8.54 3.40 2.69
C VAL A 40 8.51 3.12 4.19
N PHE A 41 7.46 3.57 4.88
CA PHE A 41 7.35 3.37 6.33
C PHE A 41 5.91 3.09 6.79
N MET A 42 5.79 2.26 7.83
CA MET A 42 4.55 2.03 8.55
C MET A 42 4.34 3.15 9.57
N ASP A 43 3.08 3.46 9.84
CA ASP A 43 2.66 4.40 10.87
C ASP A 43 3.28 4.08 12.24
N PHE A 44 3.70 5.10 12.99
CA PHE A 44 4.28 4.92 14.32
C PHE A 44 3.29 4.40 15.37
N GLU A 45 1.98 4.62 15.20
CA GLU A 45 0.94 4.12 16.12
C GLU A 45 0.54 2.68 15.84
N ASN A 46 0.79 2.18 14.62
CA ASN A 46 0.55 0.78 14.30
C ASN A 46 1.47 -0.12 15.13
N LYS A 47 0.93 -1.24 15.63
CA LYS A 47 1.77 -2.26 16.24
C LYS A 47 2.77 -2.81 15.21
N PRO A 48 4.03 -3.09 15.59
CA PRO A 48 4.95 -3.75 14.68
C PRO A 48 4.43 -5.15 14.33
N GLY A 49 4.72 -5.63 13.11
CA GLY A 49 4.29 -6.94 12.62
C GLY A 49 3.05 -6.89 11.71
N LEU A 50 2.94 -7.91 10.85
CA LEU A 50 1.89 -8.02 9.82
C LEU A 50 0.74 -8.94 10.22
N ASP A 51 0.84 -9.64 11.35
CA ASP A 51 -0.15 -10.55 11.90
C ASP A 51 -1.17 -9.87 12.82
N GLN A 52 -0.93 -8.61 13.16
CA GLN A 52 -1.75 -7.84 14.09
C GLN A 52 -3.11 -7.45 13.47
N SER A 53 -4.13 -7.41 14.32
CA SER A 53 -5.53 -7.20 13.93
C SER A 53 -5.93 -5.74 13.69
N ASP A 54 -5.00 -4.80 13.60
CA ASP A 54 -5.24 -3.39 13.29
C ASP A 54 -5.15 -3.11 11.78
N VAL A 55 -5.81 -2.03 11.33
CA VAL A 55 -5.60 -1.50 9.98
C VAL A 55 -4.22 -0.86 9.91
N LYS A 56 -3.34 -1.40 9.08
CA LYS A 56 -2.00 -0.84 8.87
C LYS A 56 -2.04 0.32 7.91
N TRP A 57 -1.32 1.39 8.22
CA TRP A 57 -1.03 2.47 7.29
C TRP A 57 0.44 2.42 6.91
N VAL A 58 0.69 2.38 5.61
CA VAL A 58 2.04 2.41 5.06
C VAL A 58 2.12 3.61 4.12
N PHE A 59 3.13 4.44 4.33
CA PHE A 59 3.36 5.67 3.62
C PHE A 59 4.61 5.58 2.76
N GLY A 60 4.62 6.35 1.68
CA GLY A 60 5.79 6.51 0.83
C GLY A 60 5.61 7.66 -0.15
N HIS A 61 6.72 8.29 -0.54
CA HIS A 61 6.70 9.30 -1.58
C HIS A 61 6.35 8.70 -2.95
N ALA A 62 5.60 9.45 -3.75
CA ALA A 62 5.40 9.14 -5.16
C ALA A 62 6.56 9.64 -6.04
N ARG A 63 7.52 10.37 -5.45
CA ARG A 63 8.58 11.11 -6.14
C ARG A 63 9.88 10.32 -6.20
N ALA A 64 9.91 9.23 -6.96
CA ALA A 64 11.19 8.74 -7.47
C ALA A 64 11.40 9.27 -8.90
N GLY A 65 12.59 9.83 -9.16
CA GLY A 65 13.02 10.15 -10.54
C GLY A 65 12.99 11.62 -10.97
N ILE A 66 12.72 12.59 -10.08
CA ILE A 66 12.73 14.02 -10.49
C ILE A 66 14.12 14.67 -10.34
N GLU A 67 15.01 14.15 -9.49
CA GLU A 67 16.17 14.94 -9.06
C GLU A 67 17.38 15.02 -10.01
N GLU A 68 17.44 14.34 -11.16
CA GLU A 68 18.63 14.47 -12.02
C GLU A 68 18.35 14.49 -13.52
N LYS A 69 17.48 15.39 -14.03
CA LYS A 69 17.37 15.72 -15.49
C LYS A 69 17.41 14.53 -16.47
N LYS A 70 17.04 13.36 -15.98
CA LYS A 70 16.88 12.09 -16.64
C LYS A 70 15.64 11.58 -15.96
N ILE A 71 14.55 11.58 -16.71
CA ILE A 71 13.41 10.73 -16.40
C ILE A 71 13.95 9.31 -16.55
N THR A 72 14.67 8.81 -15.55
CA THR A 72 14.75 7.37 -15.37
C THR A 72 13.34 6.96 -14.98
N LEU A 73 12.81 5.91 -15.62
CA LEU A 73 11.57 5.24 -15.20
C LEU A 73 11.78 4.62 -13.81
N ASP A 74 12.00 5.48 -12.85
CA ASP A 74 12.47 5.12 -11.53
C ASP A 74 11.23 4.97 -10.67
N THR A 75 10.76 3.74 -10.58
CA THR A 75 9.59 3.31 -9.81
C THR A 75 9.86 3.29 -8.31
N ARG A 76 10.96 3.90 -7.81
CA ARG A 76 11.35 3.84 -6.40
C ARG A 76 10.23 4.38 -5.49
N VAL A 77 10.11 3.76 -4.32
CA VAL A 77 9.14 4.03 -3.26
C VAL A 77 7.70 3.68 -3.67
N PHE A 78 6.77 4.64 -3.83
CA PHE A 78 5.32 4.37 -3.98
C PHE A 78 4.71 4.89 -5.28
N ASN A 79 5.50 5.21 -6.31
CA ASN A 79 4.93 5.76 -7.56
C ASN A 79 3.91 4.81 -8.22
N ASN A 80 4.14 3.49 -8.17
CA ASN A 80 3.20 2.49 -8.68
C ASN A 80 1.86 2.49 -7.92
N MET A 81 1.81 2.95 -6.66
CA MET A 81 0.55 3.09 -5.92
C MET A 81 -0.42 4.06 -6.60
N ASN A 82 0.08 5.11 -7.28
CA ASN A 82 -0.76 6.02 -8.05
C ASN A 82 -1.36 5.36 -9.30
N TRP A 83 -0.75 4.29 -9.83
CA TRP A 83 -1.25 3.60 -11.03
C TRP A 83 -2.51 2.80 -10.76
N PHE A 84 -2.74 2.35 -9.53
CA PHE A 84 -4.01 1.75 -9.10
C PHE A 84 -5.22 2.65 -9.29
N ALA A 85 -5.04 3.96 -9.45
CA ALA A 85 -6.12 4.87 -9.83
C ALA A 85 -6.61 4.64 -11.28
N LYS A 86 -5.80 4.01 -12.15
CA LYS A 86 -6.17 3.60 -13.51
C LYS A 86 -6.86 2.24 -13.46
N LYS A 87 -8.01 2.12 -14.10
CA LYS A 87 -8.85 0.91 -14.03
C LYS A 87 -8.14 -0.33 -14.55
N ASP A 88 -7.47 -0.25 -15.71
CA ASP A 88 -6.77 -1.40 -16.28
C ASP A 88 -5.64 -1.91 -15.38
N TYR A 89 -4.87 -1.00 -14.77
CA TYR A 89 -3.81 -1.38 -13.83
C TYR A 89 -4.38 -1.99 -12.56
N PHE A 90 -5.43 -1.39 -11.98
CA PHE A 90 -6.15 -1.96 -10.84
C PHE A 90 -6.66 -3.36 -11.16
N ASP A 91 -7.22 -3.59 -12.35
CA ASP A 91 -7.76 -4.86 -12.78
C ASP A 91 -6.69 -5.94 -12.97
N SER A 92 -5.49 -5.57 -13.46
CA SER A 92 -4.42 -6.53 -13.77
C SER A 92 -3.38 -6.72 -12.65
N HIS A 93 -3.19 -5.76 -11.73
CA HIS A 93 -2.18 -5.80 -10.67
C HIS A 93 -2.82 -5.96 -9.28
N ARG A 94 -3.56 -7.04 -9.07
CA ARG A 94 -4.44 -7.20 -7.91
C ARG A 94 -3.75 -7.54 -6.58
N VAL A 95 -2.42 -7.68 -6.59
CA VAL A 95 -1.70 -8.24 -5.43
C VAL A 95 -0.59 -7.29 -5.00
N VAL A 96 -0.47 -7.07 -3.69
CA VAL A 96 0.72 -6.51 -3.06
C VAL A 96 1.33 -7.59 -2.17
N VAL A 97 2.64 -7.79 -2.25
CA VAL A 97 3.34 -8.76 -1.42
C VAL A 97 4.21 -8.03 -0.41
N MET A 98 4.05 -8.37 0.87
CA MET A 98 4.92 -7.92 1.95
C MET A 98 5.65 -9.12 2.53
N GLU A 99 6.96 -8.99 2.74
CA GLU A 99 7.81 -10.10 3.16
C GLU A 99 8.47 -9.75 4.49
N THR A 100 8.47 -10.71 5.42
CA THR A 100 9.29 -10.72 6.62
C THR A 100 10.37 -11.79 6.47
N PRO A 101 11.41 -11.82 7.33
CA PRO A 101 12.40 -12.91 7.30
C PRO A 101 11.77 -14.31 7.41
N GLU A 102 10.61 -14.42 8.05
CA GLU A 102 9.93 -15.69 8.31
C GLU A 102 9.04 -16.13 7.15
N ARG A 103 8.31 -15.20 6.51
CA ARG A 103 7.34 -15.55 5.45
C ARG A 103 6.91 -14.39 4.58
N LYS A 104 6.21 -14.73 3.49
CA LYS A 104 5.46 -13.79 2.65
C LYS A 104 4.01 -13.66 3.12
N TYR A 105 3.50 -12.44 3.01
CA TYR A 105 2.11 -12.07 3.21
C TYR A 105 1.58 -11.47 1.90
N TYR A 106 0.42 -11.95 1.47
CA TYR A 106 -0.20 -11.53 0.22
C TYR A 106 -1.41 -10.67 0.54
N TYR A 107 -1.54 -9.57 -0.19
CA TYR A 107 -2.62 -8.62 0.00
C TYR A 107 -3.37 -8.44 -1.31
N GLU A 108 -4.68 -8.68 -1.32
CA GLU A 108 -5.54 -8.44 -2.47
C GLU A 108 -6.05 -6.99 -2.45
N VAL A 109 -5.67 -6.25 -3.47
CA VAL A 109 -6.06 -4.84 -3.64
C VAL A 109 -7.56 -4.77 -3.88
N THR A 110 -8.25 -4.18 -2.91
CA THR A 110 -9.71 -4.16 -2.85
C THR A 110 -10.30 -2.83 -3.28
N GLY A 111 -9.68 -1.71 -2.90
CA GLY A 111 -10.23 -0.39 -3.17
C GLY A 111 -9.16 0.67 -3.36
N VAL A 112 -9.47 1.67 -4.18
CA VAL A 112 -8.61 2.84 -4.41
C VAL A 112 -9.42 4.10 -4.23
N LYS A 113 -8.91 5.04 -3.46
CA LYS A 113 -9.56 6.33 -3.22
C LYS A 113 -8.56 7.46 -3.35
N VAL A 114 -8.98 8.55 -3.98
CA VAL A 114 -8.20 9.79 -4.04
C VAL A 114 -8.88 10.79 -3.13
N VAL A 115 -8.13 11.34 -2.19
CA VAL A 115 -8.65 12.20 -1.11
C VAL A 115 -7.71 13.37 -0.89
N HIS A 116 -8.20 14.42 -0.24
CA HIS A 116 -7.33 15.47 0.27
C HIS A 116 -6.55 14.97 1.50
N GLU A 117 -5.41 15.58 1.81
CA GLU A 117 -4.50 15.17 2.87
C GLU A 117 -5.09 15.25 4.29
N ASP A 118 -6.14 16.05 4.49
CA ASP A 118 -6.89 16.20 5.76
C ASP A 118 -8.08 15.22 5.89
N THR A 119 -8.09 14.17 5.06
CA THR A 119 -9.16 13.16 5.04
C THR A 119 -9.46 12.58 6.42
N ASN A 120 -10.76 12.47 6.75
CA ASN A 120 -11.23 11.79 7.96
C ASN A 120 -11.10 10.25 7.90
N LEU A 121 -10.65 9.72 6.75
CA LEU A 121 -10.46 8.30 6.55
C LEU A 121 -9.23 7.78 7.29
N TYR A 122 -8.29 8.64 7.66
CA TYR A 122 -7.11 8.21 8.41
C TYR A 122 -7.48 7.79 9.84
N GLN A 123 -7.60 6.47 10.02
CA GLN A 123 -8.02 5.81 11.25
C GLN A 123 -7.34 4.44 11.34
N ILE A 124 -7.04 3.99 12.56
CA ILE A 124 -6.45 2.67 12.85
C ILE A 124 -7.47 1.84 13.67
N PRO A 125 -8.60 1.41 13.07
CA PRO A 125 -9.55 0.59 13.80
C PRO A 125 -8.96 -0.79 14.11
N THR A 126 -9.32 -1.32 15.28
CA THR A 126 -8.77 -2.56 15.83
C THR A 126 -9.83 -3.64 16.08
N THR A 127 -11.11 -3.28 16.04
CA THR A 127 -12.25 -4.21 16.19
C THR A 127 -12.93 -4.46 14.84
N ALA A 128 -13.58 -5.62 14.70
CA ALA A 128 -14.26 -6.01 13.46
C ALA A 128 -15.32 -4.99 13.03
N ASP A 129 -16.24 -4.62 13.92
CA ASP A 129 -17.29 -3.63 13.63
C ASP A 129 -16.72 -2.29 13.12
N LYS A 130 -15.64 -1.80 13.75
CA LYS A 130 -15.00 -0.53 13.36
C LYS A 130 -14.27 -0.64 12.03
N LYS A 131 -13.73 -1.81 11.71
CA LYS A 131 -13.16 -2.07 10.40
C LYS A 131 -14.22 -2.17 9.31
N ASP A 132 -15.39 -2.74 9.59
CA ASP A 132 -16.51 -2.77 8.63
C ASP A 132 -17.06 -1.36 8.34
N GLU A 133 -17.15 -0.51 9.37
CA GLU A 133 -17.42 0.92 9.22
C GLU A 133 -16.36 1.58 8.32
N PHE A 134 -15.07 1.33 8.59
CA PHE A 134 -13.96 1.84 7.80
C PHE A 134 -14.00 1.37 6.33
N ILE A 135 -14.26 0.08 6.08
CA ILE A 135 -14.43 -0.49 4.72
C ILE A 135 -15.56 0.22 3.99
N SER A 136 -16.70 0.44 4.67
CA SER A 136 -17.86 1.13 4.09
C SER A 136 -17.54 2.58 3.73
N LEU A 137 -16.85 3.29 4.63
CA LEU A 137 -16.36 4.66 4.40
C LEU A 137 -15.35 4.72 3.25
N PHE A 138 -14.47 3.73 3.13
CA PHE A 138 -13.49 3.65 2.05
C PHE A 138 -14.20 3.38 0.70
N LYS A 139 -15.11 2.40 0.66
CA LYS A 139 -15.87 2.03 -0.54
C LYS A 139 -16.68 3.20 -1.08
N ASN A 140 -17.32 3.97 -0.20
CA ASN A 140 -18.09 5.13 -0.58
C ASN A 140 -17.19 6.18 -1.28
N GLY A 141 -17.50 6.53 -2.52
CA GLY A 141 -16.69 7.44 -3.32
C GLY A 141 -15.31 6.90 -3.69
N SER A 142 -15.09 5.59 -3.58
CA SER A 142 -13.89 4.95 -4.12
C SER A 142 -13.83 5.16 -5.64
N ARG A 143 -12.62 5.37 -6.14
CA ARG A 143 -12.35 5.52 -7.57
C ARG A 143 -12.44 4.17 -8.28
N ASN A 144 -11.87 3.14 -7.66
CA ASN A 144 -11.93 1.77 -8.11
C ASN A 144 -12.27 0.87 -6.91
N TRP A 145 -13.11 -0.14 -7.14
CA TRP A 145 -13.50 -1.12 -6.12
C TRP A 145 -13.56 -2.52 -6.72
N LEU A 146 -13.14 -3.52 -5.95
CA LEU A 146 -13.25 -4.93 -6.31
C LEU A 146 -14.64 -5.42 -5.89
N GLU A 147 -15.56 -5.57 -6.85
CA GLU A 147 -16.97 -5.87 -6.56
C GLU A 147 -17.18 -7.16 -5.77
N ASN A 148 -16.44 -8.23 -6.10
CA ASN A 148 -16.55 -9.53 -5.45
C ASN A 148 -15.49 -9.76 -4.36
N THR A 149 -15.05 -8.68 -3.71
CA THR A 149 -14.09 -8.77 -2.60
C THR A 149 -14.68 -9.54 -1.43
N LYS A 150 -13.84 -10.31 -0.75
CA LYS A 150 -14.16 -10.97 0.52
C LYS A 150 -13.78 -10.13 1.75
N ILE A 151 -13.33 -8.88 1.55
CA ILE A 151 -12.89 -8.02 2.66
C ILE A 151 -14.00 -7.86 3.70
N SER A 152 -13.61 -7.97 4.96
CA SER A 152 -14.48 -7.80 6.12
C SER A 152 -13.70 -7.29 7.33
N GLY A 153 -14.41 -6.91 8.38
CA GLY A 153 -13.81 -6.50 9.65
C GLY A 153 -12.96 -7.57 10.33
N GLU A 154 -13.18 -8.84 10.00
CA GLU A 154 -12.39 -9.96 10.51
C GLU A 154 -11.00 -10.05 9.85
N ASP A 155 -10.79 -9.38 8.72
CA ASP A 155 -9.53 -9.43 8.01
C ASP A 155 -8.50 -8.44 8.56
N ASN A 156 -7.23 -8.80 8.44
CA ASN A 156 -6.14 -7.84 8.51
C ASN A 156 -6.10 -7.08 7.18
N MET A 157 -5.80 -5.78 7.24
CA MET A 157 -5.78 -4.95 6.03
C MET A 157 -4.72 -3.86 6.13
N THR A 158 -4.32 -3.36 4.97
CA THR A 158 -3.32 -2.31 4.85
C THR A 158 -3.81 -1.25 3.89
N VAL A 159 -3.62 0.01 4.26
CA VAL A 159 -3.78 1.17 3.41
C VAL A 159 -2.39 1.65 3.00
N PHE A 160 -2.10 1.58 1.71
CA PHE A 160 -0.92 2.21 1.13
C PHE A 160 -1.29 3.65 0.73
N ALA A 161 -0.59 4.63 1.30
CA ALA A 161 -0.87 6.03 1.12
C ALA A 161 0.32 6.75 0.47
N THR A 162 0.06 7.45 -0.63
CA THR A 162 1.09 8.26 -1.30
C THR A 162 0.54 9.59 -1.77
N CYS A 163 1.41 10.61 -1.84
CA CYS A 163 1.09 11.89 -2.45
C CYS A 163 0.93 11.76 -3.96
N ARG A 164 0.29 12.72 -4.60
CA ARG A 164 0.27 12.79 -6.06
C ARG A 164 1.23 13.87 -6.58
N LEU A 165 1.80 13.62 -7.74
CA LEU A 165 2.75 14.53 -8.38
C LEU A 165 2.07 15.75 -9.00
N ASP A 166 0.86 15.55 -9.51
CA ASP A 166 0.01 16.56 -10.14
C ASP A 166 -0.60 17.51 -9.10
N ASP A 167 -0.94 17.01 -7.91
CA ASP A 167 -1.44 17.81 -6.79
C ASP A 167 -0.97 17.23 -5.45
N VAL A 168 -0.10 17.99 -4.76
CA VAL A 168 0.49 17.58 -3.48
C VAL A 168 -0.48 17.67 -2.31
N SER A 169 -1.63 18.33 -2.47
CA SER A 169 -2.70 18.32 -1.46
C SER A 169 -3.50 17.01 -1.47
N LEU A 170 -3.35 16.21 -2.54
CA LEU A 170 -4.05 14.95 -2.71
C LEU A 170 -3.20 13.75 -2.28
N ARG A 171 -3.90 12.70 -1.86
CA ARG A 171 -3.36 11.39 -1.54
C ARG A 171 -4.09 10.33 -2.37
N THR A 172 -3.34 9.39 -2.93
CA THR A 172 -3.90 8.12 -3.40
C THR A 172 -3.80 7.12 -2.25
N LEU A 173 -4.94 6.56 -1.87
CA LEU A 173 -5.06 5.51 -0.88
C LEU A 173 -5.42 4.20 -1.59
N VAL A 174 -4.68 3.14 -1.31
CA VAL A 174 -4.93 1.79 -1.81
C VAL A 174 -5.22 0.88 -0.61
N LEU A 175 -6.47 0.45 -0.48
CA LEU A 175 -6.89 -0.52 0.54
C LEU A 175 -6.68 -1.93 0.01
N ALA A 176 -5.93 -2.73 0.76
CA ALA A 176 -5.66 -4.13 0.42
C ALA A 176 -5.96 -5.06 1.61
N ARG A 177 -6.65 -6.16 1.32
CA ARG A 177 -7.03 -7.22 2.26
C ARG A 177 -5.87 -8.20 2.38
N GLN A 178 -5.36 -8.47 3.59
CA GLN A 178 -4.42 -9.56 3.80
C GLN A 178 -5.13 -10.90 3.57
N ILE A 179 -4.53 -11.79 2.79
CA ILE A 179 -5.05 -13.13 2.57
C ILE A 179 -4.74 -14.00 3.79
N PRO A 180 -5.76 -14.51 4.50
CA PRO A 180 -5.54 -15.35 5.67
C PRO A 180 -5.01 -16.73 5.27
N ASP A 181 -4.29 -17.39 6.17
CA ASP A 181 -3.63 -18.69 5.90
C ASP A 181 -4.59 -19.76 5.38
N LYS A 182 -5.83 -19.75 5.88
CA LYS A 182 -6.91 -20.66 5.43
C LYS A 182 -7.26 -20.51 3.94
N GLU A 183 -7.05 -19.33 3.35
CA GLU A 183 -7.35 -19.02 1.94
C GLU A 183 -6.08 -18.99 1.06
N LEU A 184 -4.89 -19.03 1.68
CA LEU A 184 -3.63 -18.77 1.00
C LEU A 184 -3.35 -19.73 -0.16
N LYS A 185 -3.58 -21.03 0.04
CA LYS A 185 -3.30 -22.04 -1.00
C LYS A 185 -4.09 -21.76 -2.28
N GLU A 186 -5.40 -21.61 -2.17
CA GLU A 186 -6.29 -21.33 -3.29
C GLU A 186 -5.93 -19.99 -3.95
N PHE A 187 -5.63 -18.97 -3.14
CA PHE A 187 -5.22 -17.66 -3.63
C PHE A 187 -3.94 -17.71 -4.48
N LEU A 188 -2.93 -18.46 -4.03
CA LEU A 188 -1.66 -18.62 -4.77
C LEU A 188 -1.85 -19.39 -6.08
N GLU A 189 -2.69 -20.43 -6.08
CA GLU A 189 -3.01 -21.18 -7.29
C GLU A 189 -3.73 -20.29 -8.31
N LYS A 190 -4.71 -19.50 -7.87
CA LYS A 190 -5.46 -18.57 -8.73
C LYS A 190 -4.58 -17.46 -9.33
N ASN A 191 -3.62 -16.94 -8.56
CA ASN A 191 -2.79 -15.81 -8.97
C ASN A 191 -1.40 -16.22 -9.48
N LYS A 192 -1.18 -17.52 -9.74
CA LYS A 192 0.16 -18.07 -10.04
C LYS A 192 0.84 -17.36 -11.21
N GLU A 193 0.13 -17.02 -12.28
CA GLU A 193 0.72 -16.34 -13.44
C GLU A 193 1.21 -14.94 -13.08
N LEU A 194 0.36 -14.13 -12.44
CA LEU A 194 0.71 -12.79 -11.95
C LEU A 194 1.87 -12.81 -10.94
N LEU A 195 1.94 -13.82 -10.09
CA LEU A 195 3.01 -13.95 -9.09
C LEU A 195 4.36 -14.36 -9.69
N ASN A 196 4.38 -14.90 -10.92
CA ASN A 196 5.58 -15.34 -11.61
C ASN A 196 5.97 -14.47 -12.83
N SER A 197 5.21 -13.40 -13.10
CA SER A 197 5.47 -12.40 -14.13
C SER A 197 6.36 -11.27 -13.63
#